data_AF-A0A8B6FZF9-F1
#
_entry.id   AF-A0A8B6FZF9-F1
#
_cell.length_a   1.000
_cell.length_b   1.000
_cell.length_c   1.000
_cell.angle_alpha   90.00
_cell.angle_beta   90.00
_cell.angle_gamma   90.00
#
_symmetry.space_group_name_H-M   'P 1'
#
loop_
_entity.id
_entity.type
_entity.pdbx_description
1 polymer ?
#
loop_
_entity_poly.entity_id
_entity_poly.type
_entity_poly.pdbx_seq_one_letter_code
_entity_poly.pdbx_strand_id
1 'polypeptide(L)'
;MLLFRRMMSLSNLIEADPCDTTEHINDWQRSVAFATDTTQLCDNILVDGWYRVISGAGELMPTECPVGGLRCNTAKPIYLYTDDLPAGEEAYPAVGVTVTRTAFASNYDGNCKHTEYEIQIKNCDGYYVYFLKSITGGCTSAYCFGKELPCENGTTSENGFSPGCDTFPDVDVTPFVKATLTEKEAFSEFGVLMVYSQATFECHANDLTDGYKYKTRWYINDIEMKDAIVEGLSKTDVEAGLGRMLEDHWTSEYKPNMIVKCAIQVGGDGFGTYGPQHNSDVFFAGLKIDPSSSTDYQVFEGEELHIPAELTMPLSCAWPRNVAQNIIDNIKQNDCVLVLLNGVPDYQLNGKECINGITKDGIIFNSETCGIKFSHSNWQEKQIIKIMGQTDQVVNVADRIVLLRLYNSDEVEPRTMYWKNIHLPDIKVYVKDKDIVTLGKSCYSQNDPHMRTFDQKYYELQLHQGLTEGEYIMYKHDRLPLQVSAYFRKCSSLILCNCGIAVRSGDSLFVANYCETNYKGHRKTNRYMTQRLCDDQSLTVTKSGTTFSVRIHKGQ
;
A
#
# COMPACT_ATOMS: atom_id res chain seq x y z
N MET A 1 81.36 30.57 -9.59
CA MET A 1 80.56 31.80 -9.45
C MET A 1 79.73 31.66 -8.19
N LEU A 2 80.06 32.49 -7.21
CA LEU A 2 79.53 32.73 -5.86
C LEU A 2 78.50 31.76 -5.22
N LEU A 3 78.92 31.28 -4.04
CA LEU A 3 78.12 30.98 -2.86
C LEU A 3 77.09 32.08 -2.56
N PHE A 4 75.86 31.68 -2.22
CA PHE A 4 75.05 32.41 -1.26
C PHE A 4 74.40 31.43 -0.28
N ARG A 5 74.84 31.53 0.98
CA ARG A 5 74.16 31.03 2.18
C ARG A 5 72.71 31.56 2.19
N ARG A 6 71.75 30.70 2.47
CA ARG A 6 70.55 31.09 3.21
C ARG A 6 70.50 30.26 4.48
N MET A 7 70.52 30.98 5.60
CA MET A 7 70.39 30.46 6.96
C MET A 7 69.13 29.60 7.06
N MET A 8 69.28 28.40 7.64
CA MET A 8 68.17 27.71 8.28
C MET A 8 67.63 28.63 9.37
N SER A 9 66.46 29.21 9.13
CA SER A 9 65.63 29.76 10.18
C SER A 9 65.14 28.57 11.01
N LEU A 10 65.45 28.54 12.31
CA LEU A 10 64.66 27.76 13.25
C LEU A 10 63.22 28.29 13.19
N SER A 11 62.37 27.65 12.41
CA SER A 11 60.93 27.72 12.64
C SER A 11 60.65 26.85 13.85
N ASN A 12 60.38 27.48 14.99
CA ASN A 12 59.60 26.87 16.05
C ASN A 12 58.42 26.14 15.41
N LEU A 13 58.39 24.81 15.50
CA LEU A 13 57.14 24.07 15.42
C LEU A 13 56.31 24.59 16.59
N ILE A 14 55.35 25.47 16.31
CA ILE A 14 54.29 25.77 17.27
C ILE A 14 53.55 24.46 17.40
N GLU A 15 53.83 23.73 18.48
CA GLU A 15 53.01 22.60 18.89
C GLU A 15 51.58 23.12 19.04
N ALA A 16 50.65 22.56 18.27
CA ALA A 16 49.26 22.99 18.29
C ALA A 16 48.75 22.84 19.74
N ASP A 17 48.09 23.89 20.25
CA ASP A 17 47.56 23.83 21.61
C ASP A 17 46.52 22.68 21.67
N PRO A 18 46.64 21.72 22.60
CA PRO A 18 45.65 20.66 22.78
C PRO A 18 44.21 21.14 22.95
N CYS A 19 44.01 22.37 23.44
CA CYS A 19 42.71 23.00 23.58
C CYS A 19 42.01 23.25 22.24
N ASP A 20 42.77 23.34 21.14
CA ASP A 20 42.25 23.52 19.79
C ASP A 20 41.97 22.18 19.08
N THR A 21 41.91 21.05 19.80
CA THR A 21 41.63 19.75 19.19
C THR A 21 40.27 19.71 18.49
N THR A 22 40.22 19.10 17.31
CA THR A 22 39.00 18.84 16.55
C THR A 22 38.42 17.46 16.82
N GLU A 23 39.12 16.63 17.60
CA GLU A 23 38.71 15.26 17.91
C GLU A 23 37.79 15.25 19.14
N HIS A 24 36.51 14.96 18.91
CA HIS A 24 35.47 15.06 19.94
C HIS A 24 34.88 13.68 20.28
N ILE A 25 34.69 13.40 21.56
CA ILE A 25 33.96 12.23 22.06
C ILE A 25 32.57 12.69 22.50
N ASN A 26 31.54 12.28 21.76
CA ASN A 26 30.13 12.60 22.04
C ASN A 26 29.28 11.33 22.28
N ASP A 27 29.83 10.36 22.99
CA ASP A 27 29.17 9.10 23.27
C ASP A 27 28.75 9.06 24.74
N TRP A 28 27.45 9.27 25.00
CA TRP A 28 26.90 9.29 26.35
C TRP A 28 26.91 7.92 27.03
N GLN A 29 27.00 6.85 26.25
CA GLN A 29 27.02 5.49 26.80
C GLN A 29 28.33 5.22 27.57
N ARG A 30 29.32 6.12 27.46
CA ARG A 30 30.56 6.14 28.27
C ARG A 30 30.36 6.57 29.72
N SER A 31 29.15 6.94 30.11
CA SER A 31 28.77 7.26 31.50
C SER A 31 28.97 6.06 32.43
N VAL A 32 29.50 6.30 33.63
CA VAL A 32 29.58 5.25 34.67
C VAL A 32 28.21 4.77 35.15
N ALA A 33 27.16 5.56 34.94
CA ALA A 33 25.80 5.17 35.27
C ALA A 33 25.18 4.25 34.20
N PHE A 34 25.74 4.20 32.98
CA PHE A 34 25.23 3.34 31.92
C PHE A 34 25.80 1.92 32.03
N ALA A 35 24.90 0.93 32.05
CA ALA A 35 25.25 -0.48 32.17
C ALA A 35 24.52 -1.34 31.13
N THR A 36 25.26 -2.21 30.43
CA THR A 36 24.70 -3.13 29.42
C THR A 36 25.62 -4.36 29.23
N ASP A 37 25.04 -5.48 28.83
CA ASP A 37 25.71 -6.75 28.55
C ASP A 37 25.68 -7.14 27.05
N THR A 38 25.11 -6.31 26.18
CA THR A 38 24.84 -6.63 24.77
C THR A 38 25.99 -6.22 23.82
N THR A 39 26.03 -4.94 23.43
CA THR A 39 27.07 -4.37 22.56
C THR A 39 28.03 -3.55 23.40
N GLN A 40 29.33 -3.81 23.33
CA GLN A 40 30.33 -3.13 24.16
C GLN A 40 31.27 -2.26 23.33
N LEU A 41 31.50 -1.03 23.81
CA LEU A 41 32.54 -0.12 23.35
C LEU A 41 33.93 -0.68 23.62
N CYS A 42 34.82 -0.27 22.73
CA CYS A 42 36.18 -0.76 22.66
C CYS A 42 37.06 0.29 21.98
N ASP A 43 37.98 0.89 22.73
CA ASP A 43 38.85 1.96 22.21
C ASP A 43 40.15 1.40 21.60
N ASN A 44 40.11 0.20 21.01
CA ASN A 44 41.25 -0.38 20.27
C ASN A 44 41.44 0.24 18.87
N ILE A 45 40.42 0.95 18.37
CA ILE A 45 40.45 1.73 17.13
C ILE A 45 40.63 3.23 17.38
N LEU A 46 40.63 3.65 18.65
CA LEU A 46 40.96 5.02 19.03
C LEU A 46 42.42 5.30 18.65
N VAL A 47 42.66 6.48 18.07
CA VAL A 47 43.99 6.92 17.64
C VAL A 47 44.61 7.72 18.77
N ASP A 48 45.89 7.51 19.05
CA ASP A 48 46.59 8.28 20.08
C ASP A 48 46.49 9.78 19.80
N GLY A 49 45.95 10.55 20.73
CA GLY A 49 45.69 11.97 20.50
C GLY A 49 44.91 12.67 21.59
N TRP A 50 44.75 13.99 21.44
CA TRP A 50 43.98 14.85 22.33
C TRP A 50 42.50 14.84 21.96
N TYR A 51 41.63 14.49 22.90
CA TYR A 51 40.19 14.42 22.73
C TYR A 51 39.48 15.40 23.65
N ARG A 52 38.45 16.08 23.13
CA ARG A 52 37.49 16.82 23.94
C ARG A 52 36.22 15.99 24.13
N VAL A 53 35.79 15.82 25.37
CA VAL A 53 34.50 15.18 25.66
C VAL A 53 33.42 16.25 25.62
N ILE A 54 32.37 16.02 24.82
CA ILE A 54 31.26 16.96 24.64
C ILE A 54 29.89 16.32 24.93
N SER A 55 29.89 15.13 25.51
CA SER A 55 28.66 14.42 25.88
C SER A 55 27.94 15.10 27.03
N GLY A 56 26.60 15.15 26.97
CA GLY A 56 25.74 15.63 28.05
C GLY A 56 25.78 14.75 29.31
N ALA A 57 26.33 13.54 29.23
CA ALA A 57 26.54 12.67 30.39
C ALA A 57 27.62 13.20 31.38
N GLY A 58 28.41 14.18 30.93
CA GLY A 58 29.52 14.81 31.66
C GLY A 58 30.88 14.58 30.99
N GLU A 59 31.78 15.55 31.13
CA GLU A 59 33.10 15.57 30.48
C GLU A 59 34.24 14.98 31.32
N LEU A 60 33.97 14.69 32.59
CA LEU A 60 34.99 14.24 33.55
C LEU A 60 35.13 12.72 33.51
N MET A 61 36.36 12.22 33.40
CA MET A 61 36.67 10.80 33.57
C MET A 61 36.46 10.42 35.05
N PRO A 62 35.60 9.47 35.42
CA PRO A 62 35.30 9.14 36.81
C PRO A 62 36.57 8.82 37.61
N THR A 63 36.63 9.28 38.87
CA THR A 63 37.75 8.97 39.78
C THR A 63 37.45 7.78 40.71
N GLU A 64 36.18 7.40 40.81
CA GLU A 64 35.75 6.22 41.56
C GLU A 64 35.78 4.99 40.66
N CYS A 65 36.32 3.89 41.18
CA CYS A 65 36.39 2.63 40.46
C CYS A 65 34.97 2.11 40.11
N PRO A 66 34.66 1.86 38.82
CA PRO A 66 33.39 1.26 38.42
C PRO A 66 33.33 -0.23 38.79
N VAL A 67 32.89 -0.53 40.01
CA VAL A 67 32.82 -1.92 40.53
C VAL A 67 31.73 -2.73 39.81
N GLY A 68 32.03 -3.99 39.50
CA GLY A 68 31.08 -4.95 38.92
C GLY A 68 31.11 -5.03 37.39
N GLY A 69 32.02 -4.33 36.72
CA GLY A 69 32.17 -4.35 35.26
C GLY A 69 30.91 -3.87 34.51
N LEU A 70 30.91 -3.98 33.18
CA LEU A 70 29.75 -3.64 32.34
C LEU A 70 29.22 -2.22 32.58
N ARG A 71 30.13 -1.26 32.77
CA ARG A 71 29.83 0.19 32.91
C ARG A 71 30.48 0.94 31.76
N CYS A 72 30.01 2.15 31.48
CA CYS A 72 30.55 2.96 30.38
C CYS A 72 30.47 2.22 29.03
N ASN A 73 29.42 1.39 28.90
CA ASN A 73 29.20 0.52 27.75
C ASN A 73 30.37 -0.43 27.46
N THR A 74 31.16 -0.86 28.44
CA THR A 74 32.31 -1.76 28.20
C THR A 74 32.47 -2.79 29.31
N ALA A 75 33.10 -3.93 28.99
CA ALA A 75 33.34 -4.99 29.97
C ALA A 75 34.34 -4.57 31.06
N LYS A 76 35.36 -3.81 30.68
CA LYS A 76 36.45 -3.33 31.54
C LYS A 76 36.54 -1.80 31.50
N PRO A 77 35.72 -1.11 32.30
CA PRO A 77 35.66 0.35 32.35
C PRO A 77 37.00 0.95 32.79
N ILE A 78 37.53 1.91 32.02
CA ILE A 78 38.76 2.64 32.38
C ILE A 78 38.37 3.95 33.08
N TYR A 79 38.91 4.15 34.27
CA TYR A 79 38.65 5.31 35.14
C TYR A 79 39.96 5.97 35.58
N LEU A 80 39.89 7.23 36.00
CA LEU A 80 41.02 8.02 36.46
C LEU A 80 41.40 7.57 37.88
N TYR A 81 42.64 7.18 38.09
CA TYR A 81 43.08 6.69 39.39
C TYR A 81 43.71 7.80 40.22
N THR A 82 43.21 7.99 41.44
CA THR A 82 43.60 9.13 42.28
C THR A 82 44.33 8.76 43.58
N ASP A 83 44.29 7.51 44.06
CA ASP A 83 44.83 7.24 45.42
C ASP A 83 46.37 7.32 45.50
N ASP A 84 47.07 7.21 44.35
CA ASP A 84 48.53 7.38 44.29
C ASP A 84 48.94 8.84 44.04
N LEU A 85 47.98 9.79 44.03
CA LEU A 85 48.30 11.21 43.90
C LEU A 85 48.96 11.77 45.18
N PRO A 86 50.02 12.59 45.06
CA PRO A 86 50.60 13.29 46.20
C PRO A 86 49.57 14.08 47.01
N ALA A 87 49.75 14.14 48.32
CA ALA A 87 48.87 14.89 49.21
C ALA A 87 48.78 16.37 48.79
N GLY A 88 47.56 16.83 48.47
CA GLY A 88 47.30 18.20 48.02
C GLY A 88 47.31 18.39 46.50
N GLU A 89 47.55 17.33 45.71
CA GLU A 89 47.38 17.37 44.26
C GLU A 89 45.95 16.97 43.86
N GLU A 90 45.32 17.77 42.99
CA GLU A 90 43.98 17.48 42.48
C GLU A 90 44.02 16.51 41.30
N ALA A 91 42.95 15.72 41.14
CA ALA A 91 42.82 14.77 40.03
C ALA A 91 42.91 15.46 38.67
N TYR A 92 42.33 16.66 38.56
CA TYR A 92 42.33 17.49 37.36
C TYR A 92 43.20 18.73 37.54
N PRO A 93 43.88 19.19 36.47
CA PRO A 93 44.79 20.32 36.56
C PRO A 93 44.09 21.68 36.63
N ALA A 94 44.80 22.68 37.16
CA ALA A 94 44.42 24.09 37.06
C ALA A 94 44.44 24.59 35.60
N VAL A 95 43.74 25.69 35.33
CA VAL A 95 43.61 26.29 33.99
C VAL A 95 44.98 26.50 33.32
N GLY A 96 45.11 26.05 32.08
CA GLY A 96 46.32 26.13 31.26
C GLY A 96 47.38 25.06 31.56
N VAL A 97 47.21 24.28 32.63
CA VAL A 97 48.20 23.26 33.04
C VAL A 97 47.87 21.91 32.41
N THR A 98 48.93 21.22 31.96
CA THR A 98 48.87 19.82 31.52
C THR A 98 49.52 18.92 32.57
N VAL A 99 48.84 17.85 32.94
CA VAL A 99 49.35 16.86 33.90
C VAL A 99 49.28 15.46 33.32
N THR A 100 50.25 14.61 33.66
CA THR A 100 50.20 13.17 33.41
C THR A 100 49.45 12.50 34.56
N ARG A 101 48.57 11.56 34.21
CA ARG A 101 47.76 10.79 35.16
C ARG A 101 47.75 9.32 34.79
N THR A 102 47.50 8.50 35.80
CA THR A 102 47.30 7.06 35.62
C THR A 102 45.80 6.77 35.61
N ALA A 103 45.35 6.01 34.63
CA ALA A 103 44.01 5.45 34.55
C ALA A 103 44.10 3.92 34.64
N PHE A 104 43.11 3.28 35.25
CA PHE A 104 43.06 1.82 35.35
C PHE A 104 41.79 1.26 34.72
N ALA A 105 41.92 0.15 34.02
CA ALA A 105 40.77 -0.71 33.73
C ALA A 105 40.34 -1.42 35.02
N SER A 106 39.06 -1.33 35.32
CA SER A 106 38.37 -2.17 36.32
C SER A 106 37.88 -3.48 35.67
N ASN A 107 37.62 -4.49 36.48
CA ASN A 107 37.16 -5.81 36.02
C ASN A 107 35.88 -6.25 36.77
N TYR A 108 35.14 -7.22 36.20
CA TYR A 108 33.85 -7.68 36.74
C TYR A 108 33.94 -8.24 38.17
N ASP A 109 35.08 -8.83 38.52
CA ASP A 109 35.38 -9.38 39.86
C ASP A 109 35.64 -8.31 40.94
N GLY A 110 35.55 -7.03 40.59
CA GLY A 110 35.82 -5.92 41.49
C GLY A 110 37.30 -5.53 41.58
N ASN A 111 38.18 -6.10 40.74
CA ASN A 111 39.56 -5.64 40.64
C ASN A 111 39.62 -4.26 39.97
N CYS A 112 40.00 -3.24 40.75
CA CYS A 112 40.08 -1.84 40.32
C CYS A 112 41.42 -1.43 39.70
N LYS A 113 42.44 -2.29 39.70
CA LYS A 113 43.78 -2.01 39.14
C LYS A 113 44.21 -3.13 38.20
N HIS A 114 43.38 -3.45 37.19
CA HIS A 114 43.66 -4.58 36.31
C HIS A 114 44.70 -4.27 35.23
N THR A 115 44.50 -3.19 34.47
CA THR A 115 45.40 -2.74 33.40
C THR A 115 45.65 -1.25 33.53
N GLU A 116 46.90 -0.84 33.50
CA GLU A 116 47.33 0.56 33.64
C GLU A 116 47.41 1.26 32.28
N TYR A 117 46.95 2.51 32.24
CA TYR A 117 47.05 3.41 31.10
C TYR A 117 47.55 4.78 31.55
N GLU A 118 48.65 5.23 30.98
CA GLU A 118 49.15 6.59 31.20
C GLU A 118 48.48 7.55 30.21
N ILE A 119 47.76 8.54 30.74
CA ILE A 119 47.04 9.57 30.00
C ILE A 119 47.57 10.97 30.39
N GLN A 120 47.21 11.98 29.60
CA GLN A 120 47.43 13.38 29.99
C GLN A 120 46.11 14.13 30.01
N ILE A 121 45.99 15.10 30.91
CA ILE A 121 44.82 15.97 31.04
C ILE A 121 45.29 17.41 30.97
N LYS A 122 44.62 18.25 30.19
CA LYS A 122 44.82 19.71 30.18
C LYS A 122 43.50 20.42 30.45
N ASN A 123 43.54 21.44 31.29
CA ASN A 123 42.40 22.34 31.52
C ASN A 123 42.49 23.54 30.58
N CYS A 124 41.48 23.71 29.73
CA CYS A 124 41.45 24.67 28.64
C CYS A 124 40.61 25.92 28.93
N ASP A 125 40.44 26.25 30.21
CA ASP A 125 39.59 27.35 30.68
C ASP A 125 38.10 27.09 30.39
N GLY A 126 37.51 26.20 31.20
CA GLY A 126 36.07 25.87 31.14
C GLY A 126 35.74 24.48 30.57
N TYR A 127 36.74 23.73 30.09
CA TYR A 127 36.62 22.32 29.72
C TYR A 127 37.97 21.61 29.81
N TYR A 128 37.95 20.27 29.82
CA TYR A 128 39.16 19.44 29.80
C TYR A 128 39.37 18.75 28.46
N VAL A 129 40.64 18.58 28.08
CA VAL A 129 41.04 17.70 26.98
C VAL A 129 41.94 16.59 27.52
N TYR A 130 41.82 15.41 26.91
CA TYR A 130 42.49 14.19 27.36
C TYR A 130 43.37 13.64 26.24
N PHE A 131 44.66 13.45 26.51
CA PHE A 131 45.50 12.65 25.64
C PHE A 131 45.23 11.17 25.94
N LEU A 132 44.50 10.52 25.05
CA LEU A 132 44.11 9.12 25.17
C LEU A 132 44.97 8.27 24.24
N LYS A 133 45.28 7.05 24.69
CA LYS A 133 46.02 6.07 23.90
C LYS A 133 45.09 4.94 23.46
N SER A 134 45.37 4.40 22.29
CA SER A 134 44.73 3.21 21.75
C SER A 134 44.89 2.04 22.70
N ILE A 135 43.81 1.29 22.93
CA ILE A 135 43.81 0.16 23.83
C ILE A 135 44.37 -1.09 23.13
N THR A 136 45.49 -1.60 23.64
CA THR A 136 46.12 -2.84 23.18
C THR A 136 45.80 -4.00 24.14
N GLY A 137 45.49 -5.19 23.62
CA GLY A 137 45.24 -6.38 24.45
C GLY A 137 43.83 -6.99 24.42
N GLY A 138 42.97 -6.59 23.48
CA GLY A 138 41.67 -7.20 23.23
C GLY A 138 40.50 -6.25 23.42
N CYS A 139 39.36 -6.57 22.80
CA CYS A 139 38.27 -5.61 22.60
C CYS A 139 37.24 -5.62 23.74
N THR A 140 37.69 -5.24 24.94
CA THR A 140 36.85 -5.30 26.15
C THR A 140 37.00 -4.08 27.06
N SER A 141 37.72 -3.04 26.66
CA SER A 141 37.99 -1.87 27.51
C SER A 141 37.73 -0.58 26.74
N ALA A 142 37.24 0.44 27.44
CA ALA A 142 37.00 1.77 26.92
C ALA A 142 37.11 2.81 28.05
N TYR A 143 37.49 4.04 27.69
CA TYR A 143 37.56 5.17 28.62
C TYR A 143 36.15 5.64 29.00
N CYS A 144 35.89 5.69 30.30
CA CYS A 144 34.67 6.24 30.88
C CYS A 144 34.69 7.77 30.90
N PHE A 145 33.54 8.39 30.68
CA PHE A 145 33.34 9.81 30.88
C PHE A 145 31.92 10.09 31.34
N GLY A 146 31.79 10.95 32.33
CA GLY A 146 30.51 11.36 32.85
C GLY A 146 29.90 10.34 33.81
N LYS A 147 28.83 10.78 34.47
CA LYS A 147 28.11 10.04 35.53
C LYS A 147 26.60 10.12 35.38
N GLU A 148 26.13 10.83 34.36
CA GLU A 148 24.72 11.11 34.15
C GLU A 148 24.14 10.22 33.05
N LEU A 149 22.82 10.04 33.07
CA LEU A 149 22.08 9.27 32.06
C LEU A 149 21.14 10.21 31.29
N PRO A 150 20.79 9.88 30.03
CA PRO A 150 19.69 10.54 29.35
C PRO A 150 18.42 10.48 30.22
N CYS A 151 17.65 11.55 30.24
CA CYS A 151 16.35 11.54 30.91
C CYS A 151 15.45 10.41 30.40
N GLU A 152 14.65 9.84 31.31
CA GLU A 152 13.68 8.81 30.94
C GLU A 152 12.60 9.38 30.01
N ASN A 153 12.00 8.51 29.19
CA ASN A 153 10.93 8.90 28.26
C ASN A 153 9.84 9.71 28.98
N GLY A 154 9.51 10.89 28.44
CA GLY A 154 8.51 11.80 29.01
C GLY A 154 9.09 12.84 30.00
N THR A 155 10.39 12.83 30.25
CA THR A 155 11.09 13.84 31.06
C THR A 155 12.21 14.52 30.27
N THR A 156 12.60 15.73 30.68
CA THR A 156 13.74 16.47 30.09
C THR A 156 14.42 17.35 31.12
N SER A 157 15.64 17.75 30.81
CA SER A 157 16.40 18.78 31.52
C SER A 157 16.98 19.78 30.51
N GLU A 158 17.72 20.79 30.98
CA GLU A 158 18.37 21.79 30.11
C GLU A 158 19.34 21.17 29.09
N ASN A 159 20.03 20.09 29.47
CA ASN A 159 20.97 19.37 28.61
C ASN A 159 20.49 17.99 28.16
N GLY A 160 19.30 17.54 28.60
CA GLY A 160 18.75 16.21 28.30
C GLY A 160 19.29 15.07 29.18
N PHE A 161 20.06 15.38 30.22
CA PHE A 161 20.65 14.40 31.13
C PHE A 161 20.26 14.65 32.60
N SER A 162 20.42 13.64 33.43
CA SER A 162 20.35 13.80 34.89
C SER A 162 21.51 14.68 35.41
N PRO A 163 21.41 15.22 36.64
CA PRO A 163 20.17 15.45 37.40
C PRO A 163 19.35 16.59 36.79
N GLY A 164 18.06 16.68 37.16
CA GLY A 164 17.18 17.77 36.68
C GLY A 164 16.24 17.36 35.56
N CYS A 165 16.06 16.06 35.33
CA CYS A 165 14.97 15.54 34.51
C CYS A 165 13.64 15.82 35.22
N ASP A 166 12.80 16.65 34.62
CA ASP A 166 11.44 16.97 35.06
C ASP A 166 10.44 16.69 33.93
N THR A 167 9.14 16.72 34.22
CA THR A 167 8.11 16.51 33.20
C THR A 167 8.31 17.46 32.04
N PHE A 168 8.39 16.90 30.82
CA PHE A 168 8.48 17.70 29.60
C PHE A 168 7.28 18.66 29.54
N PRO A 169 7.48 19.96 29.23
CA PRO A 169 6.35 20.87 29.07
C PRO A 169 5.40 20.29 28.01
N ASP A 170 4.10 20.26 28.30
CA ASP A 170 3.11 19.74 27.37
C ASP A 170 3.03 20.68 26.15
N VAL A 171 3.74 20.30 25.08
CA VAL A 171 3.73 21.02 23.81
C VAL A 171 2.74 20.31 22.92
N ASP A 172 1.61 20.95 22.66
CA ASP A 172 0.59 20.40 21.78
C ASP A 172 1.08 20.44 20.33
N VAL A 173 1.35 19.27 19.76
CA VAL A 173 1.77 19.10 18.37
C VAL A 173 0.80 18.17 17.69
N THR A 174 0.23 18.62 16.56
CA THR A 174 -0.72 17.83 15.77
C THR A 174 -0.10 17.39 14.45
N PRO A 175 0.48 16.18 14.37
CA PRO A 175 1.10 15.69 13.15
C PRO A 175 0.10 15.15 12.13
N PHE A 176 0.47 15.22 10.85
CA PHE A 176 -0.30 14.68 9.74
C PHE A 176 0.63 14.19 8.61
N VAL A 177 0.17 13.15 7.90
CA VAL A 177 0.92 12.53 6.81
C VAL A 177 0.57 13.19 5.48
N LYS A 178 1.60 13.47 4.67
CA LYS A 178 1.47 13.85 3.26
C LYS A 178 2.20 12.84 2.39
N ALA A 179 1.55 12.32 1.35
CA ALA A 179 2.21 11.53 0.31
C ALA A 179 2.67 12.48 -0.82
N THR A 180 3.97 12.49 -1.10
CA THR A 180 4.62 13.37 -2.08
C THR A 180 5.54 12.56 -3.00
N LEU A 181 6.18 13.26 -3.94
CA LEU A 181 7.23 12.70 -4.79
C LEU A 181 8.55 13.42 -4.52
N THR A 182 9.62 12.65 -4.40
CA THR A 182 10.99 13.15 -4.35
C THR A 182 11.79 12.66 -5.54
N GLU A 183 12.62 13.51 -6.11
CA GLU A 183 13.44 13.16 -7.27
C GLU A 183 14.78 12.54 -6.83
N LYS A 184 15.16 11.42 -7.47
CA LYS A 184 16.43 10.72 -7.29
C LYS A 184 17.09 10.50 -8.65
N GLU A 185 18.36 10.84 -8.75
CA GLU A 185 19.14 10.60 -9.97
C GLU A 185 19.82 9.23 -9.91
N ALA A 186 19.70 8.45 -10.98
CA ALA A 186 20.38 7.17 -11.11
C ALA A 186 20.64 6.81 -12.59
N PHE A 187 21.65 5.99 -12.84
CA PHE A 187 21.94 5.47 -14.18
C PHE A 187 20.99 4.32 -14.53
N SER A 188 20.45 4.34 -15.76
CA SER A 188 19.65 3.24 -16.31
C SER A 188 20.53 2.05 -16.72
N GLU A 189 19.90 0.91 -17.03
CA GLU A 189 20.56 -0.30 -17.55
C GLU A 189 21.34 -0.04 -18.85
N PHE A 190 21.01 1.03 -19.58
CA PHE A 190 21.67 1.47 -20.82
C PHE A 190 22.72 2.57 -20.59
N GLY A 191 23.05 2.90 -19.34
CA GLY A 191 24.05 3.92 -19.00
C GLY A 191 23.58 5.37 -19.17
N VAL A 192 22.26 5.61 -19.28
CA VAL A 192 21.69 6.95 -19.37
C VAL A 192 21.38 7.47 -17.97
N LEU A 193 21.78 8.69 -17.65
CA LEU A 193 21.44 9.32 -16.37
C LEU A 193 19.96 9.76 -16.38
N MET A 194 19.17 9.15 -15.51
CA MET A 194 17.73 9.34 -15.38
C MET A 194 17.39 10.03 -14.06
N VAL A 195 16.27 10.74 -14.05
CA VAL A 195 15.60 11.24 -12.85
C VAL A 195 14.39 10.35 -12.59
N TYR A 196 14.29 9.79 -11.40
CA TYR A 196 13.17 9.00 -10.93
C TYR A 196 12.42 9.78 -9.86
N SER A 197 11.11 9.90 -9.99
CA SER A 197 10.26 10.39 -8.91
C SER A 197 9.81 9.22 -8.04
N GLN A 198 10.22 9.24 -6.77
CA GLN A 198 9.94 8.20 -5.78
C GLN A 198 8.86 8.66 -4.82
N ALA A 199 8.00 7.74 -4.38
CA ALA A 199 7.01 8.02 -3.36
C ALA A 199 7.66 8.24 -2.00
N THR A 200 7.30 9.35 -1.38
CA THR A 200 7.79 9.74 -0.07
C THR A 200 6.59 10.08 0.81
N PHE A 201 6.65 9.66 2.07
CA PHE A 201 5.71 10.13 3.08
C PHE A 201 6.40 11.17 3.95
N GLU A 202 5.82 12.36 4.03
CA GLU A 202 6.31 13.47 4.84
C GLU A 202 5.42 13.61 6.08
N CYS A 203 6.05 13.74 7.25
CA CYS A 203 5.35 13.97 8.51
C CYS A 203 5.42 15.47 8.80
N HIS A 204 4.31 16.14 8.59
CA HIS A 204 4.14 17.56 8.89
C HIS A 204 3.44 17.70 10.24
N ALA A 205 3.50 18.88 10.85
CA ALA A 205 2.75 19.18 12.05
C ALA A 205 2.32 20.64 12.11
N ASN A 206 1.17 20.86 12.76
CA ASN A 206 0.78 22.19 13.20
C ASN A 206 1.38 22.48 14.58
N ASP A 207 1.43 23.78 14.94
CA ASP A 207 1.80 24.25 16.29
C ASP A 207 3.26 23.98 16.70
N LEU A 208 4.17 23.90 15.71
CA LEU A 208 5.60 23.80 15.94
C LEU A 208 6.19 25.09 16.55
N THR A 209 7.07 24.93 17.52
CA THR A 209 7.67 25.99 18.32
C THR A 209 9.18 26.05 18.10
N ASP A 210 9.72 27.25 17.92
CA ASP A 210 11.15 27.49 17.76
C ASP A 210 11.93 27.15 19.03
N GLY A 211 13.18 26.72 18.88
CA GLY A 211 14.05 26.33 20.01
C GLY A 211 13.87 24.88 20.49
N TYR A 212 12.96 24.11 19.90
CA TYR A 212 12.86 22.67 20.11
C TYR A 212 13.47 21.86 18.97
N LYS A 213 13.82 20.63 19.30
CA LYS A 213 14.18 19.58 18.35
C LYS A 213 13.05 18.56 18.25
N TYR A 214 12.89 18.00 17.06
CA TYR A 214 11.81 17.06 16.76
C TYR A 214 12.37 15.73 16.30
N LYS A 215 11.67 14.67 16.69
CA LYS A 215 11.88 13.30 16.24
C LYS A 215 10.65 12.81 15.51
N THR A 216 10.82 12.29 14.30
CA THR A 216 9.75 11.62 13.56
C THR A 216 9.89 10.11 13.63
N ARG A 217 8.74 9.44 13.78
CA ARG A 217 8.60 7.99 13.71
C ARG A 217 7.51 7.65 12.71
N TRP A 218 7.64 6.49 12.07
CA TRP A 218 6.74 6.03 11.03
C TRP A 218 6.21 4.64 11.34
N TYR A 219 4.96 4.40 10.97
CA TYR A 219 4.30 3.12 11.16
C TYR A 219 3.54 2.74 9.89
N ILE A 220 3.70 1.49 9.45
CA ILE A 220 2.90 0.89 8.38
C ILE A 220 2.13 -0.27 8.98
N ASN A 221 0.79 -0.24 8.87
CA ASN A 221 -0.10 -1.25 9.46
C ASN A 221 0.21 -1.51 10.95
N ASP A 222 0.47 -0.44 11.70
CA ASP A 222 0.86 -0.43 13.12
C ASP A 222 2.25 -1.05 13.44
N ILE A 223 3.06 -1.36 12.43
CA ILE A 223 4.45 -1.81 12.57
C ILE A 223 5.39 -0.61 12.42
N GLU A 224 6.28 -0.39 13.39
CA GLU A 224 7.25 0.71 13.38
C GLU A 224 8.36 0.50 12.35
N MET A 225 8.59 1.52 11.51
CA MET A 225 9.64 1.55 10.49
C MET A 225 10.92 2.16 11.08
N LYS A 226 11.73 1.33 11.74
CA LYS A 226 12.92 1.78 12.49
C LYS A 226 13.95 2.52 11.65
N ASP A 227 14.14 2.10 10.40
CA ASP A 227 15.10 2.72 9.47
C ASP A 227 14.63 4.09 8.96
N ALA A 228 13.38 4.47 9.23
CA ALA A 228 12.79 5.75 8.85
C ALA A 228 12.74 6.76 10.01
N ILE A 229 13.34 6.46 11.17
CA ILE A 229 13.38 7.37 12.32
C ILE A 229 14.39 8.49 12.04
N VAL A 230 13.93 9.74 12.19
CA VAL A 230 14.78 10.92 12.03
C VAL A 230 14.71 11.76 13.30
N GLU A 231 15.88 12.19 13.78
CA GLU A 231 16.05 12.90 15.05
C GLU A 231 16.76 14.24 14.83
N GLY A 232 16.63 15.16 15.79
CA GLY A 232 17.34 16.44 15.79
C GLY A 232 16.77 17.46 14.80
N LEU A 233 15.55 17.25 14.29
CA LEU A 233 14.92 18.14 13.32
C LEU A 233 14.58 19.48 13.97
N SER A 234 14.93 20.58 13.32
CA SER A 234 14.38 21.89 13.67
C SER A 234 12.93 22.01 13.21
N LYS A 235 12.23 23.04 13.70
CA LYS A 235 10.91 23.42 13.19
C LYS A 235 10.90 23.54 11.65
N THR A 236 11.87 24.24 11.08
CA THR A 236 11.98 24.40 9.62
C THR A 236 12.21 23.08 8.89
N ASP A 237 12.88 22.12 9.52
CA ASP A 237 13.11 20.80 8.92
C ASP A 237 11.81 19.97 8.89
N VAL A 238 11.00 20.04 9.95
CA VAL A 238 9.67 19.38 10.00
C VAL A 238 8.73 20.02 8.98
N GLU A 239 8.67 21.36 8.92
CA GLU A 239 7.87 22.10 7.94
C GLU A 239 8.29 21.81 6.49
N ALA A 240 9.58 21.56 6.26
CA ALA A 240 10.11 21.15 4.96
C ALA A 240 9.95 19.64 4.67
N GLY A 241 9.36 18.86 5.58
CA GLY A 241 9.15 17.42 5.40
C GLY A 241 10.43 16.59 5.42
N LEU A 242 11.48 17.02 6.13
CA LEU A 242 12.75 16.29 6.19
C LEU A 242 12.70 15.06 7.10
N GLY A 243 11.74 14.99 8.04
CA GLY A 243 11.45 13.80 8.83
C GLY A 243 10.66 12.71 8.08
N ARG A 244 10.95 12.56 6.79
CA ARG A 244 10.20 11.73 5.82
C ARG A 244 10.62 10.28 5.79
N MET A 245 9.66 9.41 5.45
CA MET A 245 9.91 8.01 5.08
C MET A 245 10.04 7.89 3.55
N LEU A 246 11.23 7.52 3.09
CA LEU A 246 11.56 7.34 1.68
C LEU A 246 11.07 5.99 1.15
N GLU A 247 10.91 5.88 -0.17
CA GLU A 247 10.50 4.66 -0.88
C GLU A 247 11.33 3.41 -0.50
N ASP A 248 12.65 3.59 -0.37
CA ASP A 248 13.60 2.51 -0.06
C ASP A 248 13.39 1.92 1.35
N HIS A 249 12.71 2.64 2.27
CA HIS A 249 12.45 2.17 3.63
C HIS A 249 11.33 1.11 3.72
N TRP A 250 10.44 1.01 2.72
CA TRP A 250 9.23 0.19 2.84
C TRP A 250 8.91 -0.69 1.64
N THR A 251 9.40 -0.37 0.44
CA THR A 251 9.01 -1.09 -0.79
C THR A 251 9.50 -2.52 -0.91
N SER A 252 10.43 -2.95 -0.06
CA SER A 252 10.89 -4.34 0.07
C SER A 252 9.84 -5.24 0.73
N GLU A 253 9.01 -4.69 1.62
CA GLU A 253 8.05 -5.44 2.44
C GLU A 253 6.60 -5.07 2.14
N TYR A 254 6.34 -3.82 1.77
CA TYR A 254 5.01 -3.25 1.63
C TYR A 254 4.74 -2.77 0.20
N LYS A 255 3.46 -2.82 -0.16
CA LYS A 255 2.89 -2.27 -1.40
C LYS A 255 1.69 -1.39 -1.06
N PRO A 256 1.29 -0.47 -1.96
CA PRO A 256 0.05 0.29 -1.83
C PRO A 256 -1.15 -0.61 -1.51
N ASN A 257 -2.14 -0.06 -0.80
CA ASN A 257 -3.13 -0.75 0.05
C ASN A 257 -2.65 -0.98 1.49
N MET A 258 -2.08 0.07 2.10
CA MET A 258 -1.54 0.06 3.46
C MET A 258 -2.01 1.26 4.27
N ILE A 259 -1.97 1.15 5.60
CA ILE A 259 -2.26 2.24 6.53
C ILE A 259 -0.94 2.81 7.03
N VAL A 260 -0.70 4.09 6.79
CA VAL A 260 0.49 4.82 7.21
C VAL A 260 0.13 5.78 8.34
N LYS A 261 0.95 5.83 9.39
CA LYS A 261 0.90 6.83 10.45
C LYS A 261 2.29 7.42 10.63
N CYS A 262 2.36 8.69 10.99
CA CYS A 262 3.57 9.26 11.54
C CYS A 262 3.34 9.72 12.97
N ALA A 263 4.43 9.86 13.71
CA ALA A 263 4.39 10.42 15.03
C ALA A 263 5.54 11.37 15.24
N ILE A 264 5.30 12.43 16.02
CA ILE A 264 6.29 13.44 16.37
C ILE A 264 6.50 13.41 17.88
N GLN A 265 7.75 13.46 18.29
CA GLN A 265 8.14 13.72 19.67
C GLN A 265 8.95 15.03 19.71
N VAL A 266 8.71 15.85 20.73
CA VAL A 266 9.39 17.13 20.94
C VAL A 266 10.50 16.95 21.97
N GLY A 267 11.68 17.51 21.74
CA GLY A 267 12.85 17.41 22.60
C GLY A 267 13.58 18.75 22.72
N GLY A 268 14.45 18.87 23.72
CA GLY A 268 15.31 20.04 23.90
C GLY A 268 16.51 20.07 22.94
N ASP A 269 17.37 21.07 23.09
CA ASP A 269 18.60 21.21 22.27
C ASP A 269 19.68 20.14 22.58
N GLY A 270 19.56 19.42 23.70
CA GLY A 270 20.39 18.27 24.05
C GLY A 270 19.96 16.99 23.32
N PHE A 271 20.91 16.32 22.65
CA PHE A 271 20.66 15.05 21.97
C PHE A 271 20.07 13.99 22.94
N GLY A 272 18.94 13.38 22.55
CA GLY A 272 18.55 12.04 23.01
C GLY A 272 17.26 11.93 23.84
N THR A 273 16.70 13.03 24.36
CA THR A 273 15.48 12.96 25.19
C THR A 273 14.32 13.70 24.56
N TYR A 274 13.36 12.91 24.08
CA TYR A 274 12.11 13.43 23.54
C TYR A 274 10.97 13.14 24.50
N GLY A 275 10.03 14.08 24.59
CA GLY A 275 8.78 13.98 25.33
C GLY A 275 7.82 12.93 24.75
N PRO A 276 6.54 12.99 25.16
CA PRO A 276 5.53 12.03 24.72
C PRO A 276 5.37 12.02 23.19
N GLN A 277 4.84 10.90 22.69
CA GLN A 277 4.59 10.72 21.27
C GLN A 277 3.21 11.26 20.88
N HIS A 278 3.20 12.20 19.94
CA HIS A 278 2.00 12.72 19.31
C HIS A 278 1.79 11.98 18.00
N ASN A 279 0.64 11.34 17.80
CA ASN A 279 0.37 10.49 16.65
C ASN A 279 -0.52 11.21 15.64
N SER A 280 -0.27 10.98 14.34
CA SER A 280 -1.15 11.46 13.29
C SER A 280 -2.42 10.63 13.23
N ASP A 281 -3.45 11.19 12.60
CA ASP A 281 -4.54 10.39 12.05
C ASP A 281 -4.01 9.34 11.04
N VAL A 282 -4.80 8.31 10.79
CA VAL A 282 -4.49 7.28 9.80
C VAL A 282 -4.52 7.83 8.39
N PHE A 283 -3.46 7.59 7.63
CA PHE A 283 -3.41 7.85 6.20
C PHE A 283 -3.46 6.52 5.44
N PHE A 284 -4.57 6.25 4.74
CA PHE A 284 -4.61 5.11 3.83
C PHE A 284 -3.87 5.45 2.54
N ALA A 285 -2.86 4.64 2.21
CA ALA A 285 -1.97 4.79 1.07
C ALA A 285 -2.26 3.69 0.03
N GLY A 286 -2.94 4.04 -1.05
CA GLY A 286 -3.42 3.09 -2.06
C GLY A 286 -4.59 3.61 -2.91
N LEU A 287 -5.36 2.66 -3.47
CA LEU A 287 -6.62 2.92 -4.16
C LEU A 287 -7.78 2.84 -3.17
N LYS A 288 -8.45 3.96 -2.91
CA LYS A 288 -9.71 3.99 -2.16
C LYS A 288 -10.87 3.73 -3.12
N ILE A 289 -11.70 2.75 -2.78
CA ILE A 289 -13.01 2.56 -3.39
C ILE A 289 -14.03 3.15 -2.41
N ASP A 290 -14.85 4.10 -2.84
CA ASP A 290 -15.76 4.85 -1.95
C ASP A 290 -16.72 3.88 -1.22
N PRO A 291 -16.64 3.77 0.12
CA PRO A 291 -17.43 2.82 0.90
C PRO A 291 -18.83 3.34 1.27
N SER A 292 -19.28 4.46 0.71
CA SER A 292 -20.64 5.01 0.97
C SER A 292 -21.78 4.06 0.56
N SER A 293 -21.49 3.00 -0.19
CA SER A 293 -22.30 1.79 -0.28
C SER A 293 -21.42 0.60 0.15
N SER A 294 -21.96 -0.30 0.97
CA SER A 294 -21.36 -1.60 1.33
C SER A 294 -20.52 -2.20 0.20
N THR A 295 -19.46 -2.96 0.54
CA THR A 295 -18.55 -3.72 -0.36
C THR A 295 -19.20 -4.56 -1.47
N ASP A 296 -20.52 -4.60 -1.46
CA ASP A 296 -21.44 -5.42 -2.21
C ASP A 296 -22.19 -4.50 -3.17
N TYR A 297 -21.57 -4.20 -4.31
CA TYR A 297 -22.20 -3.42 -5.38
C TYR A 297 -23.27 -4.26 -6.09
N GLN A 298 -24.32 -3.64 -6.61
CA GLN A 298 -25.38 -4.34 -7.35
C GLN A 298 -25.61 -3.66 -8.70
N VAL A 299 -25.81 -4.46 -9.74
CA VAL A 299 -26.15 -3.99 -11.08
C VAL A 299 -27.18 -4.91 -11.69
N PHE A 300 -28.22 -4.36 -12.31
CA PHE A 300 -29.17 -5.18 -13.07
C PHE A 300 -28.65 -5.43 -14.48
N GLU A 301 -29.06 -6.55 -15.07
CA GLU A 301 -28.75 -6.82 -16.48
C GLU A 301 -29.18 -5.67 -17.40
N GLY A 302 -28.27 -5.25 -18.28
CA GLY A 302 -28.46 -4.13 -19.20
C GLY A 302 -28.38 -2.73 -18.57
N GLU A 303 -28.05 -2.61 -17.29
CA GLU A 303 -27.84 -1.32 -16.61
C GLU A 303 -26.37 -1.05 -16.33
N GLU A 304 -26.01 0.24 -16.23
CA GLU A 304 -24.67 0.68 -15.86
C GLU A 304 -24.54 0.87 -14.35
N LEU A 305 -23.35 0.54 -13.85
CA LEU A 305 -22.90 0.77 -12.49
C LEU A 305 -21.60 1.57 -12.53
N HIS A 306 -21.53 2.59 -11.70
CA HIS A 306 -20.40 3.50 -11.56
C HIS A 306 -19.74 3.30 -10.20
N ILE A 307 -18.53 2.74 -10.19
CA ILE A 307 -17.76 2.51 -8.96
C ILE A 307 -16.68 3.60 -8.88
N PRO A 308 -16.83 4.58 -7.97
CA PRO A 308 -15.84 5.63 -7.80
C PRO A 308 -14.58 5.09 -7.11
N ALA A 309 -13.42 5.48 -7.65
CA ALA A 309 -12.10 5.07 -7.21
C ALA A 309 -11.16 6.28 -7.16
N GLU A 310 -10.38 6.40 -6.09
CA GLU A 310 -9.50 7.54 -5.83
C GLU A 310 -8.11 7.06 -5.39
N LEU A 311 -7.06 7.58 -6.02
CA LEU A 311 -5.70 7.33 -5.55
C LEU A 311 -5.35 8.34 -4.46
N THR A 312 -4.76 7.83 -3.39
CA THR A 312 -4.27 8.64 -2.27
C THR A 312 -2.77 8.91 -2.35
N MET A 313 -2.08 8.22 -3.25
CA MET A 313 -0.65 8.41 -3.49
C MET A 313 -0.43 8.90 -4.92
N PRO A 314 0.61 9.74 -5.14
CA PRO A 314 0.95 10.21 -6.47
C PRO A 314 1.36 9.07 -7.42
N LEU A 315 1.50 9.41 -8.70
CA LEU A 315 2.08 8.51 -9.70
C LEU A 315 3.56 8.83 -9.87
N SER A 316 4.43 7.85 -9.58
CA SER A 316 5.85 7.93 -9.95
C SER A 316 6.03 7.96 -11.47
N CYS A 317 7.16 8.50 -11.87
CA CYS A 317 7.50 8.83 -13.24
C CYS A 317 9.02 8.87 -13.38
N ALA A 318 9.55 8.63 -14.57
CA ALA A 318 10.99 8.74 -14.83
C ALA A 318 11.26 9.39 -16.19
N TRP A 319 12.35 10.16 -16.27
CA TRP A 319 12.76 10.84 -17.49
C TRP A 319 14.28 11.03 -17.54
N PRO A 320 14.89 11.21 -18.72
CA PRO A 320 16.32 11.48 -18.81
C PRO A 320 16.67 12.84 -18.19
N ARG A 321 17.80 12.96 -17.50
CA ARG A 321 18.17 14.21 -16.79
C ARG A 321 18.37 15.40 -17.72
N ASN A 322 18.96 15.18 -18.89
CA ASN A 322 19.43 16.24 -19.78
C ASN A 322 18.46 16.48 -20.95
N VAL A 323 17.18 16.73 -20.66
CA VAL A 323 16.15 17.02 -21.68
C VAL A 323 15.39 18.29 -21.35
N ALA A 324 14.80 18.92 -22.37
CA ALA A 324 14.05 20.16 -22.22
C ALA A 324 12.73 19.94 -21.46
N GLN A 325 12.28 20.96 -20.71
CA GLN A 325 11.08 20.88 -19.86
C GLN A 325 9.81 20.43 -20.61
N ASN A 326 9.61 20.90 -21.83
CA ASN A 326 8.47 20.51 -22.66
C ASN A 326 8.46 19.01 -23.01
N ILE A 327 9.63 18.37 -23.06
CA ILE A 327 9.75 16.92 -23.25
C ILE A 327 9.37 16.22 -21.94
N ILE A 328 9.82 16.73 -20.79
CA ILE A 328 9.47 16.19 -19.47
C ILE A 328 7.96 16.26 -19.25
N ASP A 329 7.34 17.40 -19.57
CA ASP A 329 5.89 17.59 -19.43
C ASP A 329 5.12 16.62 -20.34
N ASN A 330 5.64 16.37 -21.55
CA ASN A 330 5.06 15.38 -22.46
C ASN A 330 5.15 13.95 -21.92
N ILE A 331 6.31 13.56 -21.38
CA ILE A 331 6.53 12.25 -20.73
C ILE A 331 5.57 12.10 -19.55
N LYS A 332 5.52 13.09 -18.66
CA LYS A 332 4.61 13.09 -17.50
C LYS A 332 3.16 12.91 -17.94
N GLN A 333 2.72 13.61 -18.98
CA GLN A 333 1.35 13.56 -19.44
C GLN A 333 0.97 12.23 -20.12
N ASN A 334 1.88 11.65 -20.92
CA ASN A 334 1.56 10.52 -21.81
C ASN A 334 2.05 9.17 -21.29
N ASP A 335 3.19 9.14 -20.61
CA ASP A 335 3.89 7.91 -20.24
C ASP A 335 3.70 7.59 -18.74
N CYS A 336 3.49 8.60 -17.91
CA CYS A 336 3.33 8.42 -16.46
C CYS A 336 1.86 8.16 -16.10
N VAL A 337 1.45 6.93 -16.44
CA VAL A 337 0.09 6.42 -16.37
C VAL A 337 0.06 5.13 -15.55
N LEU A 338 -0.90 5.02 -14.63
CA LEU A 338 -1.24 3.77 -13.97
C LEU A 338 -2.48 3.17 -14.62
N VAL A 339 -2.35 1.97 -15.17
CA VAL A 339 -3.49 1.20 -15.69
C VAL A 339 -3.70 -0.01 -14.78
N LEU A 340 -4.88 -0.08 -14.17
CA LEU A 340 -5.32 -1.21 -13.37
C LEU A 340 -6.35 -2.00 -14.18
N LEU A 341 -5.97 -3.20 -14.59
CA LEU A 341 -6.79 -4.12 -15.37
C LEU A 341 -7.55 -5.06 -14.43
N ASN A 342 -8.71 -5.54 -14.88
CA ASN A 342 -9.42 -6.61 -14.20
C ASN A 342 -8.75 -7.98 -14.46
N GLY A 343 -8.43 -8.70 -13.40
CA GLY A 343 -7.75 -10.00 -13.41
C GLY A 343 -8.57 -11.12 -12.80
N VAL A 344 -8.10 -12.36 -12.98
CA VAL A 344 -8.75 -13.58 -12.51
C VAL A 344 -8.08 -14.05 -11.21
N PRO A 345 -8.79 -14.74 -10.31
CA PRO A 345 -8.16 -15.55 -9.26
C PRO A 345 -7.16 -16.56 -9.84
N ASP A 346 -6.06 -16.72 -9.11
CA ASP A 346 -4.76 -17.31 -9.47
C ASP A 346 -4.76 -18.84 -9.81
N TYR A 347 -5.74 -19.32 -10.57
CA TYR A 347 -5.84 -20.76 -10.92
C TYR A 347 -5.98 -21.06 -12.42
N GLN A 348 -6.08 -20.05 -13.30
CA GLN A 348 -6.09 -20.27 -14.77
C GLN A 348 -5.24 -19.24 -15.53
N LEU A 349 -3.92 -19.36 -15.39
CA LEU A 349 -2.87 -18.57 -16.05
C LEU A 349 -2.77 -18.78 -17.59
N ASN A 350 -3.86 -18.79 -18.37
CA ASN A 350 -3.75 -18.93 -19.83
C ASN A 350 -4.86 -18.31 -20.70
N GLY A 351 -5.63 -17.33 -20.23
CA GLY A 351 -6.61 -16.64 -21.08
C GLY A 351 -6.73 -15.16 -20.78
N LYS A 352 -6.72 -14.30 -21.81
CA LYS A 352 -7.32 -12.97 -21.73
C LYS A 352 -8.83 -13.17 -21.52
N GLU A 353 -9.32 -12.96 -20.31
CA GLU A 353 -10.74 -13.16 -19.98
C GLU A 353 -11.61 -11.93 -20.18
N CYS A 354 -10.98 -10.79 -20.46
CA CYS A 354 -11.69 -9.62 -20.96
C CYS A 354 -11.25 -9.32 -22.39
N ILE A 355 -12.19 -9.43 -23.33
CA ILE A 355 -11.99 -9.19 -24.76
C ILE A 355 -12.96 -8.09 -25.16
N ASN A 356 -12.43 -6.94 -25.59
CA ASN A 356 -13.22 -5.76 -25.97
C ASN A 356 -14.24 -5.34 -24.88
N GLY A 357 -13.83 -5.36 -23.61
CA GLY A 357 -14.67 -5.00 -22.48
C GLY A 357 -15.55 -6.12 -21.91
N ILE A 358 -15.71 -7.26 -22.58
CA ILE A 358 -16.62 -8.34 -22.11
C ILE A 358 -15.87 -9.31 -21.22
N THR A 359 -16.35 -9.52 -19.98
CA THR A 359 -15.83 -10.55 -19.07
C THR A 359 -16.60 -11.86 -19.22
N LYS A 360 -16.02 -12.99 -18.80
CA LYS A 360 -16.73 -14.28 -18.76
C LYS A 360 -17.78 -14.37 -17.65
N ASP A 361 -17.70 -13.49 -16.65
CA ASP A 361 -18.41 -13.64 -15.38
C ASP A 361 -19.73 -12.85 -15.30
N GLY A 362 -20.19 -12.26 -16.40
CA GLY A 362 -21.52 -11.63 -16.44
C GLY A 362 -21.52 -10.11 -16.31
N ILE A 363 -20.39 -9.44 -16.56
CA ILE A 363 -20.33 -7.97 -16.71
C ILE A 363 -19.55 -7.55 -17.96
N ILE A 364 -19.80 -6.31 -18.38
CA ILE A 364 -19.17 -5.65 -19.51
C ILE A 364 -18.58 -4.32 -19.04
N PHE A 365 -17.29 -4.10 -19.27
CA PHE A 365 -16.64 -2.80 -19.13
C PHE A 365 -17.00 -1.90 -20.30
N ASN A 366 -17.31 -0.64 -20.03
CA ASN A 366 -17.54 0.39 -21.05
C ASN A 366 -16.20 0.94 -21.62
N SER A 367 -15.10 0.20 -21.48
CA SER A 367 -13.78 0.53 -22.00
C SER A 367 -13.10 -0.73 -22.54
N GLU A 368 -12.34 -0.57 -23.64
CA GLU A 368 -11.58 -1.66 -24.25
C GLU A 368 -10.47 -2.19 -23.33
N THR A 369 -10.02 -1.38 -22.37
CA THR A 369 -8.94 -1.71 -21.44
C THR A 369 -9.40 -2.54 -20.24
N CYS A 370 -10.70 -2.82 -20.08
CA CYS A 370 -11.22 -3.70 -19.03
C CYS A 370 -10.72 -3.35 -17.61
N GLY A 371 -10.76 -2.07 -17.27
CA GLY A 371 -10.13 -1.57 -16.06
C GLY A 371 -10.25 -0.06 -15.92
N ILE A 372 -9.37 0.51 -15.09
CA ILE A 372 -9.31 1.94 -14.82
C ILE A 372 -7.91 2.49 -15.09
N LYS A 373 -7.85 3.74 -15.57
CA LYS A 373 -6.61 4.43 -15.93
C LYS A 373 -6.51 5.73 -15.13
N PHE A 374 -5.36 5.96 -14.52
CA PHE A 374 -4.96 7.21 -13.88
C PHE A 374 -3.77 7.79 -14.64
N SER A 375 -3.81 9.10 -14.91
CA SER A 375 -2.73 9.86 -15.53
C SER A 375 -2.18 10.90 -14.57
N HIS A 376 -1.03 11.46 -14.91
CA HIS A 376 -0.41 12.55 -14.15
C HIS A 376 -1.35 13.74 -13.90
N SER A 377 -2.27 14.03 -14.83
CA SER A 377 -3.18 15.18 -14.72
C SER A 377 -4.45 14.91 -13.91
N ASN A 378 -4.84 13.64 -13.67
CA ASN A 378 -6.15 13.31 -13.07
C ASN A 378 -6.07 12.38 -11.86
N TRP A 379 -4.87 11.95 -11.44
CA TRP A 379 -4.74 10.92 -10.40
C TRP A 379 -5.35 11.33 -9.04
N GLN A 380 -5.40 12.64 -8.75
CA GLN A 380 -6.01 13.19 -7.53
C GLN A 380 -7.53 13.31 -7.61
N GLU A 381 -8.10 13.16 -8.80
CA GLU A 381 -9.54 13.25 -9.01
C GLU A 381 -10.18 11.86 -8.90
N LYS A 382 -11.41 11.80 -8.38
CA LYS A 382 -12.19 10.57 -8.37
C LYS A 382 -12.43 10.08 -9.80
N GLN A 383 -11.86 8.92 -10.12
CA GLN A 383 -12.10 8.21 -11.38
C GLN A 383 -13.25 7.22 -11.21
N ILE A 384 -13.89 6.82 -12.31
CA ILE A 384 -15.08 5.94 -12.27
C ILE A 384 -14.79 4.67 -13.07
N ILE A 385 -14.90 3.51 -12.41
CA ILE A 385 -14.99 2.22 -13.08
C ILE A 385 -16.43 2.07 -13.58
N LYS A 386 -16.60 2.01 -14.89
CA LYS A 386 -17.91 1.87 -15.55
C LYS A 386 -18.09 0.44 -16.02
N ILE A 387 -19.03 -0.25 -15.39
CA ILE A 387 -19.41 -1.61 -15.75
C ILE A 387 -20.91 -1.70 -16.02
N MET A 388 -21.30 -2.70 -16.80
CA MET A 388 -22.68 -3.00 -17.14
C MET A 388 -22.97 -4.47 -16.83
N GLY A 389 -24.18 -4.76 -16.31
CA GLY A 389 -24.62 -6.14 -16.14
C GLY A 389 -24.85 -6.81 -17.50
N GLN A 390 -24.15 -7.90 -17.79
CA GLN A 390 -24.29 -8.62 -19.05
C GLN A 390 -25.65 -9.31 -19.12
N THR A 391 -26.43 -9.04 -20.15
CA THR A 391 -27.68 -9.76 -20.41
C THR A 391 -27.40 -11.16 -20.93
N ASP A 392 -28.10 -12.17 -20.41
CA ASP A 392 -28.02 -13.54 -20.94
C ASP A 392 -29.35 -14.10 -21.45
N GLN A 393 -30.46 -13.38 -21.25
CA GLN A 393 -31.82 -13.78 -21.67
C GLN A 393 -32.30 -15.08 -20.99
N VAL A 394 -31.72 -15.41 -19.83
CA VAL A 394 -32.01 -16.63 -19.08
C VAL A 394 -32.37 -16.25 -17.65
N VAL A 395 -33.44 -16.86 -17.14
CA VAL A 395 -33.83 -16.66 -15.73
C VAL A 395 -32.77 -17.25 -14.80
N ASN A 396 -32.09 -16.38 -14.07
CA ASN A 396 -31.10 -16.70 -13.06
C ASN A 396 -31.72 -16.52 -11.68
N VAL A 397 -32.08 -17.63 -11.02
CA VAL A 397 -32.81 -17.60 -9.73
C VAL A 397 -31.96 -17.07 -8.57
N ALA A 398 -30.64 -17.19 -8.67
CA ALA A 398 -29.68 -16.60 -7.74
C ALA A 398 -28.86 -15.53 -8.48
N ASP A 399 -28.47 -14.48 -7.75
CA ASP A 399 -27.59 -13.45 -8.31
C ASP A 399 -26.26 -14.04 -8.75
N ARG A 400 -25.75 -13.56 -9.89
CA ARG A 400 -24.39 -13.90 -10.33
C ARG A 400 -23.42 -12.99 -9.57
N ILE A 401 -22.40 -13.59 -8.96
CA ILE A 401 -21.39 -12.85 -8.17
C ILE A 401 -20.14 -12.71 -9.02
N VAL A 402 -19.73 -11.46 -9.25
CA VAL A 402 -18.48 -11.13 -9.94
C VAL A 402 -17.50 -10.53 -8.95
N LEU A 403 -16.25 -10.98 -9.00
CA LEU A 403 -15.14 -10.44 -8.22
C LEU A 403 -14.25 -9.61 -9.14
N LEU A 404 -14.30 -8.29 -9.00
CA LEU A 404 -13.35 -7.43 -9.72
C LEU A 404 -12.03 -7.41 -8.98
N ARG A 405 -10.99 -7.92 -9.63
CA ARG A 405 -9.63 -7.90 -9.09
C ARG A 405 -8.79 -6.95 -9.91
N LEU A 406 -8.52 -5.77 -9.36
CA LEU A 406 -7.71 -4.77 -10.03
C LEU A 406 -6.22 -5.02 -9.78
N TYR A 407 -5.45 -5.17 -10.85
CA TYR A 407 -3.99 -5.38 -10.82
C TYR A 407 -3.33 -4.60 -11.96
N ASN A 408 -2.01 -4.35 -11.87
CA ASN A 408 -1.24 -3.89 -13.03
C ASN A 408 -0.26 -4.98 -13.50
N SER A 409 0.07 -4.93 -14.80
CA SER A 409 1.08 -5.81 -15.41
C SER A 409 2.42 -5.08 -15.53
N ASP A 410 3.50 -5.87 -15.50
CA ASP A 410 4.92 -5.47 -15.55
C ASP A 410 5.36 -4.74 -16.84
N GLU A 411 4.50 -4.67 -17.87
CA GLU A 411 4.87 -4.26 -19.23
C GLU A 411 4.88 -2.74 -19.49
N VAL A 412 4.62 -1.89 -18.49
CA VAL A 412 4.55 -0.43 -18.69
C VAL A 412 5.81 0.26 -18.12
N GLU A 413 6.70 0.68 -19.01
CA GLU A 413 7.76 1.66 -18.72
C GLU A 413 7.17 3.08 -18.66
N PRO A 414 7.69 4.00 -17.82
CA PRO A 414 8.75 3.79 -16.84
C PRO A 414 8.21 3.21 -15.52
N ARG A 415 9.00 2.28 -14.94
CA ARG A 415 8.72 1.50 -13.73
C ARG A 415 8.20 2.38 -12.59
N THR A 416 6.88 2.41 -12.38
CA THR A 416 6.30 2.89 -11.13
C THR A 416 6.58 1.85 -10.05
N MET A 417 7.76 1.92 -9.42
CA MET A 417 8.33 0.78 -8.65
C MET A 417 7.40 0.28 -7.53
N TYR A 418 6.69 1.19 -6.86
CA TYR A 418 5.77 0.82 -5.79
C TYR A 418 4.36 0.46 -6.25
N TRP A 419 3.89 0.97 -7.40
CA TRP A 419 2.60 0.54 -7.98
C TRP A 419 2.71 -0.78 -8.75
N LYS A 420 3.92 -1.31 -8.93
CA LYS A 420 4.17 -2.59 -9.61
C LYS A 420 3.65 -3.79 -8.80
N ASN A 421 2.95 -4.70 -9.47
CA ASN A 421 2.43 -5.95 -8.90
C ASN A 421 1.56 -5.72 -7.67
N ILE A 422 0.75 -4.66 -7.70
CA ILE A 422 -0.21 -4.42 -6.62
C ILE A 422 -1.36 -5.42 -6.71
N HIS A 423 -1.73 -5.94 -5.54
CA HIS A 423 -2.92 -6.75 -5.37
C HIS A 423 -3.90 -5.99 -4.49
N LEU A 424 -4.95 -5.47 -5.12
CA LEU A 424 -6.02 -4.78 -4.42
C LEU A 424 -7.11 -5.78 -3.98
N PRO A 425 -7.85 -5.51 -2.90
CA PRO A 425 -8.96 -6.34 -2.47
C PRO A 425 -10.01 -6.50 -3.57
N ASP A 426 -10.64 -7.68 -3.64
CA ASP A 426 -11.68 -7.96 -4.61
C ASP A 426 -12.92 -7.08 -4.34
N ILE A 427 -13.42 -6.41 -5.38
CA ILE A 427 -14.68 -5.68 -5.33
C ILE A 427 -15.79 -6.64 -5.73
N LYS A 428 -16.76 -6.87 -4.84
CA LYS A 428 -17.88 -7.78 -5.11
C LYS A 428 -19.00 -7.06 -5.82
N VAL A 429 -19.46 -7.62 -6.94
CA VAL A 429 -20.60 -7.11 -7.71
C VAL A 429 -21.64 -8.22 -7.87
N TYR A 430 -22.86 -7.95 -7.45
CA TYR A 430 -24.01 -8.83 -7.65
C TYR A 430 -24.76 -8.39 -8.89
N VAL A 431 -24.78 -9.24 -9.91
CA VAL A 431 -25.56 -9.03 -11.13
C VAL A 431 -26.96 -9.58 -10.91
N LYS A 432 -27.92 -8.66 -10.83
CA LYS A 432 -29.34 -8.93 -10.63
C LYS A 432 -30.01 -9.25 -11.95
N ASP A 433 -30.67 -10.41 -11.98
CA ASP A 433 -31.40 -10.86 -13.17
C ASP A 433 -32.65 -10.00 -13.41
N LYS A 434 -32.82 -9.50 -14.65
CA LYS A 434 -34.06 -8.85 -15.07
C LYS A 434 -35.07 -9.83 -15.62
N ASP A 435 -34.64 -10.99 -16.10
CA ASP A 435 -35.52 -12.00 -16.70
C ASP A 435 -36.36 -12.73 -15.65
N ILE A 436 -35.99 -12.62 -14.36
CA ILE A 436 -36.72 -13.16 -13.20
C ILE A 436 -38.22 -12.82 -13.20
N VAL A 437 -38.61 -11.69 -13.82
CA VAL A 437 -40.02 -11.30 -13.97
C VAL A 437 -40.85 -12.30 -14.79
N THR A 438 -40.19 -13.10 -15.63
CA THR A 438 -40.82 -14.15 -16.46
C THR A 438 -40.98 -15.48 -15.71
N LEU A 439 -40.37 -15.63 -14.53
CA LEU A 439 -40.44 -16.86 -13.74
C LEU A 439 -41.89 -17.19 -13.35
N GLY A 440 -42.32 -18.40 -13.68
CA GLY A 440 -43.68 -18.88 -13.41
C GLY A 440 -44.76 -18.21 -14.26
N LYS A 441 -44.39 -17.41 -15.26
CA LYS A 441 -45.34 -16.81 -16.22
C LYS A 441 -45.54 -17.73 -17.42
N SER A 442 -46.60 -17.48 -18.19
CA SER A 442 -46.94 -18.27 -19.38
C SER A 442 -47.18 -17.37 -20.59
N CYS A 443 -46.65 -17.80 -21.73
CA CYS A 443 -47.04 -17.30 -23.05
C CYS A 443 -48.28 -18.06 -23.54
N TYR A 444 -49.24 -17.37 -24.16
CA TYR A 444 -50.41 -18.03 -24.75
C TYR A 444 -50.99 -17.27 -25.94
N SER A 445 -51.75 -18.01 -26.75
CA SER A 445 -52.66 -17.48 -27.78
C SER A 445 -54.06 -18.00 -27.51
N GLN A 446 -55.06 -17.13 -27.56
CA GLN A 446 -56.44 -17.48 -27.28
C GLN A 446 -57.36 -17.10 -28.45
N ASN A 447 -58.16 -18.06 -28.92
CA ASN A 447 -59.21 -17.87 -29.94
C ASN A 447 -58.75 -17.09 -31.18
N ASP A 448 -59.32 -15.90 -31.39
CA ASP A 448 -58.97 -14.89 -32.37
C ASP A 448 -57.71 -14.15 -31.93
N PRO A 449 -56.55 -14.69 -32.29
CA PRO A 449 -55.42 -14.89 -31.39
C PRO A 449 -55.08 -13.62 -30.61
N HIS A 450 -55.63 -13.55 -29.40
CA HIS A 450 -55.18 -12.64 -28.36
C HIS A 450 -53.89 -13.23 -27.81
N MET A 451 -52.82 -12.45 -27.91
CA MET A 451 -51.48 -12.92 -27.59
C MET A 451 -51.00 -12.32 -26.29
N ARG A 452 -50.36 -13.17 -25.50
CA ARG A 452 -49.60 -12.73 -24.34
C ARG A 452 -48.25 -13.41 -24.32
N THR A 453 -47.19 -12.63 -24.21
CA THR A 453 -45.81 -13.12 -24.07
C THR A 453 -45.50 -13.53 -22.63
N PHE A 454 -44.33 -14.16 -22.39
CA PHE A 454 -43.90 -14.56 -21.05
C PHE A 454 -43.74 -13.36 -20.10
N ASP A 455 -43.18 -12.25 -20.59
CA ASP A 455 -43.08 -10.95 -19.91
C ASP A 455 -44.42 -10.19 -19.82
N GLN A 456 -45.54 -10.87 -20.07
CA GLN A 456 -46.91 -10.39 -19.89
C GLN A 456 -47.37 -9.29 -20.85
N LYS A 457 -46.60 -8.99 -21.90
CA LYS A 457 -47.00 -8.04 -22.94
C LYS A 457 -48.18 -8.58 -23.74
N TYR A 458 -49.23 -7.77 -23.85
CA TYR A 458 -50.43 -8.06 -24.62
C TYR A 458 -50.33 -7.50 -26.04
N TYR A 459 -50.74 -8.29 -27.03
CA TYR A 459 -50.90 -7.83 -28.41
C TYR A 459 -51.94 -8.67 -29.15
N GLU A 460 -52.44 -8.12 -30.26
CA GLU A 460 -53.41 -8.77 -31.13
C GLU A 460 -52.71 -9.33 -32.39
N LEU A 461 -53.19 -10.45 -32.93
CA LEU A 461 -52.70 -11.00 -34.20
C LEU A 461 -53.85 -11.26 -35.19
N GLN A 462 -54.41 -10.20 -35.79
CA GLN A 462 -55.56 -10.32 -36.69
C GLN A 462 -55.21 -10.05 -38.18
N LEU A 463 -56.06 -10.53 -39.12
CA LEU A 463 -55.85 -10.38 -40.58
C LEU A 463 -55.60 -8.92 -41.02
N HIS A 464 -56.31 -7.98 -40.39
CA HIS A 464 -56.19 -6.56 -40.73
C HIS A 464 -54.86 -5.93 -40.29
N GLN A 465 -54.01 -6.65 -39.55
CA GLN A 465 -52.69 -6.24 -39.11
C GLN A 465 -51.56 -6.86 -39.95
N GLY A 466 -51.87 -7.36 -41.15
CA GLY A 466 -50.89 -7.82 -42.13
C GLY A 466 -50.48 -9.29 -42.02
N LEU A 467 -51.18 -10.08 -41.20
CA LEU A 467 -50.98 -11.53 -41.11
C LEU A 467 -51.73 -12.29 -42.19
N THR A 468 -51.15 -13.40 -42.63
CA THR A 468 -51.76 -14.36 -43.55
C THR A 468 -52.09 -15.65 -42.80
N GLU A 469 -52.97 -16.48 -43.38
CA GLU A 469 -53.09 -17.86 -42.89
C GLU A 469 -51.72 -18.56 -42.97
N GLY A 470 -51.39 -19.37 -41.96
CA GLY A 470 -50.13 -20.09 -41.97
C GLY A 470 -49.68 -20.59 -40.60
N GLU A 471 -48.49 -21.20 -40.63
CA GLU A 471 -47.77 -21.63 -39.44
C GLU A 471 -46.89 -20.50 -38.91
N TYR A 472 -46.93 -20.30 -37.60
CA TYR A 472 -46.14 -19.31 -36.88
C TYR A 472 -45.45 -19.97 -35.70
N ILE A 473 -44.24 -19.53 -35.41
CA ILE A 473 -43.48 -19.99 -34.25
C ILE A 473 -43.95 -19.22 -33.03
N MET A 474 -44.56 -19.93 -32.09
CA MET A 474 -45.00 -19.40 -30.79
C MET A 474 -43.85 -19.35 -29.79
N TYR A 475 -42.96 -20.33 -29.86
CA TYR A 475 -41.76 -20.40 -29.04
C TYR A 475 -40.70 -21.22 -29.78
N LYS A 476 -39.44 -20.80 -29.69
CA LYS A 476 -38.28 -21.58 -30.16
C LYS A 476 -37.14 -21.30 -29.21
N HIS A 477 -36.49 -22.37 -28.75
CA HIS A 477 -35.30 -22.25 -27.93
C HIS A 477 -34.07 -22.04 -28.84
N ASP A 478 -33.15 -21.14 -28.47
CA ASP A 478 -32.01 -20.80 -29.34
C ASP A 478 -30.94 -21.88 -29.41
N ARG A 479 -30.67 -22.57 -28.29
CA ARG A 479 -29.68 -23.66 -28.20
C ARG A 479 -30.26 -25.06 -28.27
N LEU A 480 -31.34 -25.33 -27.55
CA LEU A 480 -31.98 -26.65 -27.53
C LEU A 480 -32.91 -26.82 -28.73
N PRO A 481 -33.05 -28.04 -29.29
CA PRO A 481 -33.94 -28.33 -30.41
C PRO A 481 -35.43 -28.36 -29.98
N LEU A 482 -35.91 -27.26 -29.40
CA LEU A 482 -37.26 -27.13 -28.86
C LEU A 482 -38.03 -26.04 -29.62
N GLN A 483 -39.23 -26.37 -30.08
CA GLN A 483 -40.09 -25.43 -30.81
C GLN A 483 -41.57 -25.73 -30.58
N VAL A 484 -42.37 -24.68 -30.41
CA VAL A 484 -43.83 -24.71 -30.44
C VAL A 484 -44.28 -23.86 -31.61
N SER A 485 -44.95 -24.48 -32.58
CA SER A 485 -45.60 -23.79 -33.69
C SER A 485 -47.11 -23.81 -33.51
N ALA A 486 -47.79 -22.71 -33.83
CA ALA A 486 -49.24 -22.66 -33.98
C ALA A 486 -49.61 -22.43 -35.44
N TYR A 487 -50.70 -23.04 -35.88
CA TYR A 487 -51.29 -22.81 -37.20
C TYR A 487 -52.54 -21.95 -37.05
N PHE A 488 -52.52 -20.79 -37.70
CA PHE A 488 -53.63 -19.84 -37.73
C PHE A 488 -54.33 -19.90 -39.07
N ARG A 489 -55.66 -19.94 -39.02
CA ARG A 489 -56.51 -19.97 -40.21
C ARG A 489 -57.68 -19.02 -40.08
N LYS A 490 -58.15 -18.48 -41.20
CA LYS A 490 -59.37 -17.69 -41.26
C LYS A 490 -60.56 -18.47 -40.71
N CYS A 491 -61.22 -17.88 -39.72
CA CYS A 491 -62.46 -18.37 -39.13
C CYS A 491 -63.65 -17.42 -39.35
N SER A 492 -63.39 -16.17 -39.71
CA SER A 492 -64.39 -15.17 -40.13
C SER A 492 -63.82 -14.28 -41.23
N SER A 493 -64.61 -13.38 -41.82
CA SER A 493 -64.18 -12.48 -42.91
C SER A 493 -62.92 -11.67 -42.59
N LEU A 494 -62.72 -11.30 -41.31
CA LEU A 494 -61.67 -10.39 -40.83
C LEU A 494 -60.75 -10.98 -39.73
N ILE A 495 -60.92 -12.25 -39.35
CA ILE A 495 -60.31 -12.82 -38.15
C ILE A 495 -59.64 -14.19 -38.45
N LEU A 496 -58.45 -14.39 -37.89
CA LEU A 496 -57.78 -15.69 -37.81
C LEU A 496 -58.13 -16.38 -36.49
N CYS A 497 -58.12 -17.71 -36.45
CA CYS A 497 -58.27 -18.49 -35.23
C CYS A 497 -57.15 -19.52 -35.11
N ASN A 498 -56.74 -19.80 -33.87
CA ASN A 498 -55.92 -20.95 -33.52
C ASN A 498 -56.61 -22.25 -33.97
N CYS A 499 -55.95 -23.07 -34.79
CA CYS A 499 -56.54 -24.35 -35.20
C CYS A 499 -55.57 -25.52 -35.32
N GLY A 500 -54.26 -25.27 -35.28
CA GLY A 500 -53.26 -26.34 -35.21
C GLY A 500 -52.13 -26.00 -34.26
N ILE A 501 -51.48 -27.01 -33.72
CA ILE A 501 -50.28 -26.87 -32.89
C ILE A 501 -49.30 -28.00 -33.21
N ALA A 502 -48.02 -27.67 -33.26
CA ALA A 502 -46.92 -28.63 -33.33
C ALA A 502 -45.93 -28.32 -32.20
N VAL A 503 -45.56 -29.33 -31.41
CA VAL A 503 -44.61 -29.23 -30.30
C VAL A 503 -43.48 -30.21 -30.57
N ARG A 504 -42.26 -29.68 -30.71
CA ARG A 504 -41.04 -30.43 -30.96
C ARG A 504 -40.09 -30.32 -29.78
N SER A 505 -39.49 -31.44 -29.40
CA SER A 505 -38.38 -31.54 -28.44
C SER A 505 -37.37 -32.58 -28.97
N GLY A 506 -36.23 -32.13 -29.49
CA GLY A 506 -35.26 -33.00 -30.15
C GLY A 506 -35.85 -33.65 -31.41
N ASP A 507 -35.88 -34.99 -31.39
CA ASP A 507 -36.48 -35.81 -32.46
C ASP A 507 -37.95 -36.17 -32.18
N SER A 508 -38.44 -35.87 -30.97
CA SER A 508 -39.84 -36.07 -30.60
C SER A 508 -40.73 -34.93 -31.09
N LEU A 509 -41.89 -35.28 -31.64
CA LEU A 509 -42.83 -34.36 -32.25
C LEU A 509 -44.28 -34.75 -31.91
N PHE A 510 -45.05 -33.80 -31.39
CA PHE A 510 -46.50 -33.89 -31.27
C PHE A 510 -47.16 -32.87 -32.19
N VAL A 511 -48.13 -33.30 -32.99
CA VAL A 511 -48.91 -32.41 -33.85
C VAL A 511 -50.40 -32.67 -33.62
N ALA A 512 -51.15 -31.61 -33.39
CA ALA A 512 -52.60 -31.64 -33.35
C ALA A 512 -53.16 -30.63 -34.35
N ASN A 513 -53.87 -31.12 -35.35
CA ASN A 513 -54.53 -30.30 -36.35
C ASN A 513 -56.04 -30.41 -36.18
N TYR A 514 -56.67 -29.29 -35.88
CA TYR A 514 -58.11 -29.14 -35.75
C TYR A 514 -58.73 -28.16 -36.76
N CYS A 515 -57.95 -27.70 -37.74
CA CYS A 515 -58.40 -26.75 -38.75
C CYS A 515 -59.53 -27.32 -39.62
N GLU A 516 -60.66 -26.61 -39.69
CA GLU A 516 -61.75 -26.96 -40.61
C GLU A 516 -61.48 -26.40 -42.01
N THR A 517 -61.76 -27.18 -43.05
CA THR A 517 -61.85 -26.69 -44.43
C THR A 517 -63.30 -26.61 -44.87
N ASN A 518 -63.77 -25.43 -45.30
CA ASN A 518 -65.02 -25.29 -46.05
C ASN A 518 -64.71 -25.43 -47.54
N TYR A 519 -65.02 -26.59 -48.13
CA TYR A 519 -64.92 -26.81 -49.57
C TYR A 519 -66.31 -27.07 -50.15
N LYS A 520 -66.81 -26.15 -50.98
CA LYS A 520 -68.12 -26.25 -51.68
C LYS A 520 -69.31 -26.62 -50.77
N GLY A 521 -69.46 -25.95 -49.64
CA GLY A 521 -70.61 -26.15 -48.74
C GLY A 521 -70.55 -27.41 -47.87
N HIS A 522 -69.47 -28.21 -47.95
CA HIS A 522 -69.24 -29.34 -47.05
C HIS A 522 -68.08 -29.03 -46.09
N ARG A 523 -68.33 -29.22 -44.78
CA ARG A 523 -67.27 -29.22 -43.75
C ARG A 523 -66.43 -30.48 -43.94
N LYS A 524 -65.23 -30.35 -44.51
CA LYS A 524 -64.20 -31.38 -44.42
C LYS A 524 -63.32 -31.07 -43.22
N THR A 525 -63.30 -31.98 -42.26
CA THR A 525 -62.41 -31.93 -41.11
C THR A 525 -61.20 -32.82 -41.41
N ASN A 526 -60.08 -32.25 -41.86
CA ASN A 526 -58.78 -32.94 -41.83
C ASN A 526 -58.22 -32.90 -40.39
N ARG A 527 -59.06 -33.30 -39.43
CA ARG A 527 -58.71 -33.34 -38.02
C ARG A 527 -57.86 -34.57 -37.79
N TYR A 528 -56.63 -34.38 -37.34
CA TYR A 528 -55.75 -35.48 -36.97
C TYR A 528 -54.86 -35.07 -35.81
N MET A 529 -54.41 -36.08 -35.09
CA MET A 529 -53.32 -35.93 -34.14
C MET A 529 -52.30 -36.99 -34.48
N THR A 530 -51.03 -36.60 -34.49
CA THR A 530 -49.93 -37.53 -34.67
C THR A 530 -48.87 -37.24 -33.62
N GLN A 531 -48.26 -38.31 -33.14
CA GLN A 531 -47.13 -38.24 -32.23
C GLN A 531 -46.04 -39.16 -32.74
N ARG A 532 -44.83 -38.63 -32.81
CA ARG A 532 -43.60 -39.40 -33.03
C ARG A 532 -42.74 -39.16 -31.80
N LEU A 533 -42.74 -40.13 -30.89
CA LEU A 533 -41.93 -40.08 -29.68
C LEU A 533 -40.71 -40.97 -29.91
N CYS A 534 -39.52 -40.40 -29.74
CA CYS A 534 -38.26 -41.16 -29.84
C CYS A 534 -37.92 -41.84 -28.50
N ASP A 535 -38.35 -41.25 -27.38
CA ASP A 535 -38.34 -41.79 -26.03
C ASP A 535 -39.40 -41.09 -25.16
N ASP A 536 -39.71 -41.66 -23.99
CA ASP A 536 -40.64 -41.06 -23.01
C ASP A 536 -39.96 -39.94 -22.18
N GLN A 537 -38.66 -39.71 -22.42
CA GLN A 537 -37.83 -38.76 -21.68
C GLN A 537 -37.79 -37.36 -22.30
N SER A 538 -38.18 -37.20 -23.56
CA SER A 538 -38.14 -35.90 -24.26
C SER A 538 -39.48 -35.16 -24.26
N LEU A 539 -40.60 -35.89 -24.36
CA LEU A 539 -41.94 -35.30 -24.47
C LEU A 539 -43.03 -36.28 -24.01
N THR A 540 -43.94 -35.84 -23.14
CA THR A 540 -45.12 -36.60 -22.71
C THR A 540 -46.39 -35.84 -23.04
N VAL A 541 -47.36 -36.53 -23.67
CA VAL A 541 -48.68 -35.96 -23.97
C VAL A 541 -49.72 -36.62 -23.08
N THR A 542 -50.48 -35.81 -22.35
CA THR A 542 -51.65 -36.26 -21.57
C THR A 542 -52.90 -35.57 -22.09
N LYS A 543 -54.03 -36.27 -22.03
CA LYS A 543 -55.33 -35.74 -22.44
C LYS A 543 -56.31 -35.86 -21.27
N SER A 544 -56.96 -34.76 -20.92
CA SER A 544 -58.05 -34.72 -19.95
C SER A 544 -59.24 -33.99 -20.56
N GLY A 545 -60.31 -34.72 -20.87
CA GLY A 545 -61.47 -34.19 -21.59
C GLY A 545 -61.09 -33.63 -22.97
N THR A 546 -61.29 -32.32 -23.16
CA THR A 546 -60.92 -31.57 -24.37
C THR A 546 -59.55 -30.91 -24.28
N THR A 547 -58.86 -31.03 -23.15
CA THR A 547 -57.56 -30.39 -22.90
C THR A 547 -56.43 -31.38 -23.17
N PHE A 548 -55.43 -30.92 -23.92
CA PHE A 548 -54.18 -31.62 -24.13
C PHE A 548 -53.08 -30.89 -23.36
N SER A 549 -52.31 -31.64 -22.58
CA SER A 549 -51.13 -31.13 -21.88
C SER A 549 -49.91 -31.84 -22.40
N VAL A 550 -49.06 -31.09 -23.10
CA VAL A 550 -47.77 -31.56 -23.61
C VAL A 550 -46.71 -31.09 -22.63
N ARG A 551 -46.08 -32.02 -21.92
CA ARG A 551 -44.97 -31.76 -21.02
C ARG A 551 -43.68 -32.07 -21.75
N ILE A 552 -42.82 -31.07 -21.85
CA ILE A 552 -41.45 -31.24 -22.34
C ILE A 552 -40.58 -31.43 -21.11
N HIS A 553 -39.81 -32.52 -21.06
CA HIS A 553 -38.92 -32.78 -19.95
C HIS A 553 -37.52 -32.26 -20.29
N LYS A 554 -36.81 -31.75 -19.28
CA LYS A 554 -35.35 -31.64 -19.40
C LYS A 554 -34.83 -33.08 -19.38
N GLY A 555 -34.19 -33.52 -20.45
CA GLY A 555 -33.36 -34.73 -20.40
C GLY A 555 -32.38 -34.61 -19.22
N GLN A 556 -32.02 -35.74 -18.61
CA GLN A 556 -31.17 -35.80 -17.42
C GLN A 556 -29.92 -34.94 -17.51
#